data_AF-A0A654TXZ1-F1
#
_entry.id   AF-A0A654TXZ1-F1
#
_cell.length_a   1.000
_cell.length_b   1.000
_cell.length_c   1.000
_cell.angle_alpha   90.00
_cell.angle_beta   90.00
_cell.angle_gamma   90.00
#
_symmetry.space_group_name_H-M   'P 1'
#
loop_
_entity.id
_entity.type
_entity.pdbx_description
1 polymer ?
#
loop_
_entity_poly.entity_id
_entity_poly.type
_entity_poly.pdbx_seq_one_letter_code
_entity_poly.pdbx_strand_id
1 'polypeptide(L)'
;MVDTRAFSKNSDTGAVFATREATRSIARAFGNRIARTATYIKGDPHRYTFQYALDLQLQSLVRVIEAGHPSRLVDIDITSEPSGA
;
A
#
# COMPACT_ATOMS: atom_id res chain seq x y z
N MET A 1 -25.48 -9.06 5.11
CA MET A 1 -25.63 -9.57 3.73
C MET A 1 -24.60 -8.86 2.87
N VAL A 2 -23.76 -9.58 2.12
CA VAL A 2 -22.84 -8.98 1.14
C VAL A 2 -23.71 -8.54 -0.04
N ASP A 3 -23.70 -7.26 -0.39
CA ASP A 3 -24.43 -6.75 -1.53
C ASP A 3 -23.79 -7.28 -2.82
N THR A 4 -24.39 -8.30 -3.41
CA THR A 4 -23.92 -8.94 -4.65
C THR A 4 -23.96 -8.01 -5.87
N ARG A 5 -24.51 -6.79 -5.73
CA ARG A 5 -24.47 -5.74 -6.77
C ARG A 5 -23.15 -4.97 -6.81
N ALA A 6 -22.30 -5.13 -5.80
CA ALA A 6 -21.00 -4.46 -5.71
C ALA A 6 -19.96 -5.01 -6.71
N PHE A 7 -20.20 -6.19 -7.27
CA PHE A 7 -19.26 -6.87 -8.15
C PHE A 7 -19.96 -7.37 -9.42
N SER A 8 -19.36 -7.13 -10.58
CA SER A 8 -19.80 -7.64 -11.87
C SER A 8 -18.94 -8.83 -12.29
N LYS A 9 -19.57 -9.88 -12.81
CA LYS A 9 -18.86 -11.04 -13.37
C LYS A 9 -18.86 -10.94 -14.89
N ASN A 10 -17.69 -11.08 -15.50
CA ASN A 10 -17.57 -11.28 -16.94
C ASN A 10 -17.90 -12.76 -17.25
N SER A 11 -18.93 -13.01 -18.06
CA SER A 11 -19.39 -14.36 -18.43
C SER A 11 -18.34 -15.17 -19.18
N ASP A 12 -17.50 -14.50 -19.96
CA ASP A 12 -16.63 -15.14 -20.95
C ASP A 12 -15.28 -15.54 -20.34
N THR A 13 -14.81 -14.78 -19.35
CA THR A 13 -13.54 -15.05 -18.64
C THR A 13 -13.73 -15.56 -17.22
N GLY A 14 -14.96 -15.49 -16.68
CA GLY A 14 -15.26 -15.80 -15.28
C GLY A 14 -14.74 -14.77 -14.29
N ALA A 15 -14.04 -13.72 -14.75
CA ALA A 15 -13.44 -12.71 -13.90
C ALA A 15 -14.50 -11.87 -13.18
N VAL A 16 -14.23 -11.52 -11.92
CA VAL A 16 -15.12 -10.71 -11.08
C VAL A 16 -14.44 -9.37 -10.82
N PHE A 17 -15.13 -8.28 -11.14
CA PHE A 17 -14.65 -6.92 -10.99
C PHE A 17 -15.53 -6.15 -10.02
N ALA A 18 -14.94 -5.27 -9.21
CA ALA A 18 -15.72 -4.30 -8.46
C ALA A 18 -16.36 -3.29 -9.41
N THR A 19 -17.63 -2.94 -9.18
CA THR A 19 -18.25 -1.84 -9.91
C THR A 19 -17.59 -0.51 -9.56
N ARG A 20 -17.77 0.53 -10.39
CA ARG A 20 -17.22 1.87 -10.11
C ARG A 20 -17.63 2.39 -8.73
N GLU A 21 -18.87 2.14 -8.33
CA GLU A 21 -19.42 2.54 -7.03
C GLU A 21 -18.79 1.76 -5.88
N ALA A 22 -18.65 0.45 -6.03
CA ALA A 22 -17.96 -0.39 -5.05
C ALA A 22 -16.49 0.02 -4.90
N THR A 23 -15.78 0.25 -6.00
CA THR A 23 -14.41 0.76 -5.99
C THR A 23 -14.30 2.10 -5.28
N ARG A 24 -15.21 3.04 -5.53
CA ARG A 24 -15.25 4.33 -4.82
C ARG A 24 -15.51 4.15 -3.32
N SER A 25 -16.42 3.27 -2.96
CA SER A 25 -16.74 2.95 -1.55
C SER A 25 -15.52 2.35 -0.84
N ILE A 26 -14.87 1.36 -1.46
CA ILE A 26 -13.65 0.72 -0.96
C ILE A 26 -12.53 1.75 -0.81
N ALA A 27 -12.28 2.59 -1.83
CA ALA A 27 -11.26 3.62 -1.78
C ALA A 27 -11.49 4.63 -0.64
N ARG A 28 -12.75 5.03 -0.41
CA ARG A 28 -13.11 5.92 0.71
C ARG A 28 -12.90 5.23 2.07
N ALA A 29 -13.37 4.00 2.23
CA ALA A 29 -13.19 3.24 3.47
C ALA A 29 -11.71 3.02 3.79
N PHE A 30 -10.91 2.68 2.77
CA PHE A 30 -9.46 2.53 2.89
C PHE A 30 -8.80 3.86 3.25
N GLY A 31 -9.12 4.94 2.53
CA GLY A 31 -8.62 6.29 2.81
C GLY A 31 -8.88 6.73 4.26
N ASN A 32 -10.12 6.55 4.73
CA ASN A 32 -10.48 6.85 6.11
C ASN A 32 -9.71 6.01 7.13
N ARG A 33 -9.44 4.73 6.82
CA ARG A 33 -8.65 3.85 7.68
C ARG A 33 -7.19 4.31 7.75
N ILE A 34 -6.55 4.59 6.61
CA ILE A 34 -5.13 4.94 6.59
C ILE A 34 -4.85 6.32 7.20
N ALA A 35 -5.80 7.26 7.09
CA ALA A 35 -5.70 8.59 7.68
C ALA A 35 -5.97 8.62 9.19
N ARG A 36 -6.57 7.57 9.76
CA ARG A 36 -6.89 7.53 11.19
C ARG A 36 -5.62 7.34 12.03
N THR A 37 -5.44 8.19 13.03
CA THR A 37 -4.31 8.07 13.95
C THR A 37 -4.53 6.95 14.97
N ALA A 38 -3.55 6.07 15.11
CA ALA A 38 -3.55 4.96 16.06
C ALA A 38 -2.14 4.72 16.61
N THR A 39 -2.04 3.90 17.66
CA THR A 39 -0.76 3.48 18.21
C THR A 39 -0.27 2.27 17.42
N TYR A 40 0.85 2.41 16.71
CA TYR A 40 1.42 1.36 15.87
C TYR A 40 2.72 0.77 16.45
N ILE A 41 3.42 1.52 17.30
CA ILE A 41 4.70 1.13 17.87
C ILE A 41 4.48 0.80 19.34
N LYS A 42 4.86 -0.41 19.75
CA LYS A 42 4.68 -0.88 21.13
C LYS A 42 5.57 -0.05 22.07
N GLY A 43 4.96 0.55 23.09
CA GLY A 43 5.67 1.36 24.08
C GLY A 43 5.89 2.82 23.67
N ASP A 44 5.52 3.20 22.46
CA ASP A 44 5.54 4.59 22.01
C ASP A 44 4.21 5.28 22.40
N PRO A 45 4.24 6.39 23.15
CA PRO A 45 3.01 7.11 23.51
C PRO A 45 2.39 7.85 22.31
N HIS A 46 3.12 8.02 21.20
CA HIS A 46 2.65 8.78 20.05
C HIS A 46 1.66 7.99 19.20
N ARG A 47 0.78 8.75 18.52
CA ARG A 47 -0.20 8.22 17.59
C ARG A 47 0.15 8.71 16.20
N TYR A 48 0.17 7.79 15.26
CA TYR A 48 0.55 8.05 13.87
C TYR A 48 -0.59 7.69 12.95
N THR A 49 -0.65 8.31 11.77
CA THR A 49 -1.44 7.75 10.67
C THR A 49 -0.80 6.44 10.21
N PHE A 50 -1.57 5.57 9.57
CA PHE A 50 -1.00 4.31 9.04
C PHE A 50 0.13 4.58 8.04
N GLN A 51 -0.05 5.59 7.18
CA GLN A 51 0.95 5.97 6.17
C GLN A 51 2.29 6.37 6.81
N TYR A 52 2.25 7.17 7.87
CA TYR A 52 3.49 7.58 8.54
C TYR A 52 4.13 6.43 9.33
N ALA A 53 3.33 5.58 9.98
CA ALA A 53 3.86 4.39 10.64
C ALA A 53 4.54 3.41 9.65
N LEU A 54 3.99 3.28 8.44
CA LEU A 54 4.59 2.47 7.38
C LEU A 54 5.94 3.04 6.92
N ASP A 55 6.04 4.37 6.74
CA ASP A 55 7.29 5.05 6.41
C ASP A 55 8.37 4.80 7.47
N LEU A 56 8.03 4.93 8.76
CA LEU A 56 8.96 4.61 9.85
C LEU A 56 9.47 3.16 9.82
N GLN A 57 8.60 2.20 9.48
CA GLN A 57 8.98 0.79 9.36
C GLN A 57 9.91 0.56 8.16
N LEU A 58 9.66 1.21 7.02
CA LEU A 58 10.52 1.14 5.84
C LEU A 58 11.90 1.74 6.12
N GLN A 59 11.97 2.90 6.78
CA GLN A 59 13.24 3.50 7.20
C GLN A 59 13.99 2.63 8.20
N SER A 60 13.27 1.94 9.10
CA SER A 60 13.91 0.99 10.02
C SER A 60 14.47 -0.21 9.27
N LEU A 61 13.76 -0.74 8.28
CA LEU A 61 14.23 -1.85 7.45
C LEU A 61 15.49 -1.46 6.65
N VAL A 62 15.47 -0.28 6.02
CA VAL A 62 16.63 0.29 5.30
C VAL A 62 17.85 0.36 6.21
N ARG A 63 17.72 0.94 7.41
CA ARG A 63 18.83 1.04 8.37
C ARG A 63 19.40 -0.33 8.77
N VAL A 64 18.55 -1.34 8.94
CA VAL A 64 19.00 -2.71 9.24
C VAL A 64 19.79 -3.30 8.07
N ILE A 65 19.33 -3.07 6.83
CA ILE A 65 20.02 -3.53 5.63
C ILE A 65 21.38 -2.82 5.49
N GLU A 66 21.43 -1.50 5.68
CA GLU A 66 22.68 -0.72 5.61
C GLU A 66 23.68 -1.14 6.68
N ALA A 67 23.22 -1.40 7.90
CA ALA A 67 24.09 -1.87 8.99
C ALA A 67 24.68 -3.27 8.71
N GLY A 68 23.93 -4.14 8.02
CA GLY A 68 24.38 -5.48 7.64
C GLY A 68 25.24 -5.51 6.36
N HIS A 69 24.95 -4.65 5.39
CA HIS A 69 25.59 -4.56 4.08
C HIS A 69 25.50 -3.13 3.52
N PRO A 70 26.41 -2.21 3.91
CA PRO A 70 26.30 -0.77 3.62
C PRO A 70 26.39 -0.38 2.13
N SER A 71 26.65 -1.34 1.24
CA SER A 71 26.88 -1.13 -0.19
C SER A 71 25.74 -1.57 -1.13
N ARG A 72 24.57 -1.97 -0.61
CA ARG A 72 23.51 -2.62 -1.43
C ARG A 72 22.27 -1.78 -1.77
N LEU A 73 22.04 -0.67 -1.09
CA LEU A 73 20.95 0.26 -1.43
C LEU A 73 21.51 1.31 -2.38
N VAL A 74 21.79 0.90 -3.61
CA VAL A 74 21.95 1.84 -4.70
C VAL A 74 20.54 2.28 -5.08
N ASP A 75 20.28 3.59 -5.11
CA ASP A 75 19.08 4.12 -5.76
C ASP A 75 19.08 3.59 -7.20
N ILE A 76 18.28 2.56 -7.46
CA ILE A 76 18.03 2.13 -8.83
C ILE A 76 17.04 3.14 -9.38
N ASP A 77 17.57 4.16 -10.05
CA ASP A 77 16.78 4.90 -11.03
C ASP A 77 16.25 3.87 -12.02
N ILE A 78 14.97 3.52 -11.89
CA ILE A 78 14.25 2.79 -12.94
C ILE A 78 14.11 3.81 -14.07
N THR A 79 15.14 3.93 -14.89
CA THR A 79 15.11 4.75 -16.10
C THR A 79 14.00 4.20 -16.98
N SER A 80 12.92 4.96 -17.09
CA SER A 80 11.82 4.71 -17.99
C SER A 80 12.25 5.06 -19.41
N GLU A 81 13.08 4.23 -20.03
CA GLU A 81 13.22 4.20 -21.49
C GLU A 81 13.28 2.75 -21.98
N PRO A 82 12.37 2.32 -22.87
CA PRO A 82 12.62 1.14 -23.67
C PRO A 82 13.76 1.47 -24.63
N SER A 83 14.93 0.84 -24.42
CA SER A 83 16.00 0.86 -25.41
C SER A 83 15.48 0.19 -26.68
N GLY A 84 15.14 1.02 -27.67
CA GLY A 84 14.92 0.58 -29.03
C GLY A 84 16.26 0.35 -29.72
N ALA A 85 16.45 -0.87 -30.21
CA ALA A 85 17.30 -1.22 -31.35
C ALA A 85 16.77 -2.51 -31.98
#